data_AF-A0A969F904-F1
#
_entry.id   AF-A0A969F904-F1
#
_cell.length_a   1.000
_cell.length_b   1.000
_cell.length_c   1.000
_cell.angle_alpha   90.00
_cell.angle_beta   90.00
_cell.angle_gamma   90.00
#
_symmetry.space_group_name_H-M   'P 1'
#
loop_
_entity.id
_entity.type
_entity.pdbx_description
1 polymer ?
#
loop_
_entity_poly.entity_id
_entity_poly.type
_entity_poly.pdbx_seq_one_letter_code
_entity_poly.pdbx_strand_id
1 'polypeptide(L)'
;MLGDPSEFDDWVVGKREHWRQVVLMALDKLVGHFSSTEQYADGITYASRQLVIDPLRESTHRHLMWLLARSGQRQAALEQYEK
;
A
#
# COMPACT_ATOMS: atom_id res chain seq x y z
N MET A 1 8.05 -35.48 20.64
CA MET A 1 8.14 -34.15 21.30
C MET A 1 7.45 -33.18 20.36
N LEU A 2 6.28 -32.67 20.73
CA LEU A 2 5.59 -31.64 19.95
C LEU A 2 6.51 -30.41 19.92
N GLY A 3 6.72 -29.82 18.74
CA GLY A 3 7.53 -28.61 18.59
C GLY A 3 7.03 -27.52 19.52
N ASP A 4 7.95 -26.70 20.01
CA ASP A 4 7.63 -25.60 20.92
C ASP A 4 6.60 -24.68 20.23
N PRO A 5 5.43 -24.42 20.84
CA PRO A 5 4.42 -23.53 20.27
C PRO A 5 4.99 -22.16 19.85
N SER A 6 6.06 -21.69 20.52
CA SER A 6 6.75 -20.44 20.16
C SER A 6 7.42 -20.47 18.79
N GLU A 7 8.02 -21.60 18.37
CA GLU A 7 8.67 -21.72 17.05
C GLU A 7 7.63 -21.70 15.91
N PHE A 8 6.45 -22.27 16.16
CA PHE A 8 5.35 -22.23 15.21
C PHE A 8 4.76 -20.82 15.08
N ASP A 9 4.56 -20.13 16.21
CA ASP A 9 4.05 -18.76 16.24
C ASP A 9 5.02 -17.78 15.54
N ASP A 10 6.32 -17.90 15.80
CA ASP A 10 7.36 -17.10 15.13
C ASP A 10 7.39 -17.36 13.62
N TRP A 11 7.23 -18.62 13.20
CA TRP A 11 7.13 -18.98 11.79
C TRP A 11 5.89 -18.36 11.13
N VAL A 12 4.73 -18.36 11.80
CA VAL A 12 3.48 -17.74 11.29
C VAL A 12 3.65 -16.24 11.14
N VAL A 13 4.25 -15.56 12.13
CA VAL A 13 4.53 -14.12 12.09
C VAL A 13 5.46 -13.79 10.92
N GLY A 14 6.57 -14.53 10.77
CA GLY A 14 7.52 -14.34 9.68
C GLY A 14 6.88 -14.55 8.30
N LYS A 15 6.02 -15.57 8.15
CA LYS A 15 5.29 -15.81 6.89
C LYS A 15 4.29 -14.71 6.58
N ARG A 16 3.57 -14.20 7.59
CA ARG A 16 2.62 -13.10 7.40
C ARG A 16 3.33 -11.84 6.94
N GLU A 17 4.45 -11.49 7.58
CA GLU A 17 5.24 -10.32 7.20
C GLU A 17 5.82 -10.46 5.78
N HIS A 18 6.32 -11.64 5.43
CA HIS A 18 6.80 -11.92 4.08
C HIS A 18 5.71 -11.66 3.02
N TRP A 19 4.52 -12.23 3.20
CA TRP A 19 3.42 -12.02 2.25
C TRP A 19 2.90 -10.59 2.24
N ARG A 20 2.91 -9.90 3.39
CA ARG A 20 2.58 -8.47 3.47
C ARG A 20 3.52 -7.65 2.57
N GLN A 21 4.83 -7.88 2.67
CA GLN A 21 5.82 -7.21 1.82
C GLN A 21 5.63 -7.53 0.34
N VAL A 22 5.41 -8.80 -0.01
CA VAL A 22 5.18 -9.22 -1.40
C VAL A 22 3.97 -8.51 -2.00
N VAL A 23 2.85 -8.43 -1.27
CA VAL A 23 1.65 -7.74 -1.74
C VAL A 23 1.89 -6.25 -1.87
N LEU A 24 2.56 -5.61 -0.92
CA LEU A 24 2.88 -4.17 -1.00
C LEU A 24 3.76 -3.85 -2.21
N MET A 25 4.77 -4.68 -2.50
CA MET A 25 5.62 -4.54 -3.68
C MET A 25 4.85 -4.74 -5.00
N ALA A 26 3.91 -5.68 -5.05
CA ALA A 26 3.07 -5.89 -6.22
C ALA A 26 2.14 -4.68 -6.47
N LEU A 27 1.55 -4.15 -5.40
CA LEU A 27 0.71 -2.95 -5.48
C LEU A 27 1.52 -1.71 -5.89
N ASP A 28 2.75 -1.54 -5.39
CA ASP A 28 3.64 -0.45 -5.82
C ASP A 28 3.88 -0.48 -7.34
N LYS A 29 4.07 -1.68 -7.92
CA LYS A 29 4.23 -1.83 -9.38
C LYS A 29 2.97 -1.45 -10.14
N LEU A 30 1.79 -1.83 -9.64
CA LEU A 30 0.51 -1.47 -10.26
C LEU A 30 0.29 0.04 -10.20
N VAL A 31 0.50 0.66 -9.03
CA VAL A 31 0.44 2.12 -8.87
C VAL A 31 1.38 2.80 -9.87
N GLY A 32 2.64 2.37 -9.95
CA GLY A 32 3.60 2.92 -10.91
C GLY A 32 3.15 2.78 -12.37
N HIS A 33 2.60 1.61 -12.74
CA HIS A 33 2.08 1.38 -14.09
C HIS A 33 0.93 2.33 -14.43
N PHE A 34 -0.10 2.39 -13.59
CA PHE A 34 -1.28 3.24 -13.81
C PHE A 34 -0.96 4.74 -13.72
N SER A 35 0.00 5.13 -12.87
CA SER A 35 0.57 6.49 -12.86
C SER A 35 1.22 6.85 -14.19
N SER A 36 1.99 5.92 -14.79
CA SER A 36 2.73 6.17 -16.04
C SER A 36 1.83 6.19 -17.30
N THR A 37 0.67 5.54 -17.23
CA THR A 37 -0.30 5.48 -18.33
C THR A 37 -1.46 6.48 -18.15
N GLU A 38 -1.33 7.41 -17.19
CA GLU A 38 -2.33 8.44 -16.84
C GLU A 38 -3.70 7.90 -16.42
N GLN A 39 -3.77 6.61 -16.08
CA GLN A 39 -4.95 5.93 -15.53
C GLN A 39 -5.04 6.16 -14.03
N TYR A 40 -5.18 7.43 -13.63
CA TYR A 40 -5.03 7.85 -12.25
C TYR A 40 -6.06 7.22 -11.29
N ALA A 41 -7.29 6.93 -11.77
CA ALA A 41 -8.33 6.31 -10.96
C ALA A 41 -7.92 4.92 -10.45
N ASP A 42 -7.39 4.06 -11.33
CA ASP A 42 -6.90 2.75 -10.95
C ASP A 42 -5.68 2.85 -10.01
N GLY A 43 -4.77 3.79 -10.29
CA GLY A 43 -3.65 4.11 -9.41
C GLY A 43 -4.12 4.47 -7.99
N ILE A 44 -5.16 5.30 -7.86
CA ILE A 44 -5.75 5.70 -6.57
C ILE A 44 -6.32 4.47 -5.85
N THR A 45 -7.03 3.58 -6.56
CA THR A 45 -7.57 2.35 -5.98
C THR A 45 -6.46 1.46 -5.40
N TYR A 46 -5.38 1.24 -6.15
CA TYR A 46 -4.28 0.40 -5.69
C TYR A 46 -3.48 1.05 -4.55
N ALA A 47 -3.23 2.36 -4.60
CA ALA A 47 -2.58 3.09 -3.52
C ALA A 47 -3.43 3.09 -2.23
N SER A 48 -4.75 3.26 -2.35
CA SER A 48 -5.66 3.17 -1.19
C SER A 48 -5.63 1.78 -0.57
N ARG A 49 -5.54 0.72 -1.38
CA ARG A 49 -5.40 -0.66 -0.90
C ARG A 49 -4.08 -0.89 -0.16
N GLN A 50 -2.99 -0.23 -0.56
CA GLN A 50 -1.73 -0.28 0.19
C GLN A 50 -1.89 0.31 1.60
N LEU A 51 -2.62 1.42 1.76
CA LEU A 51 -2.85 2.03 3.07
C LEU A 51 -3.76 1.19 3.97
N VAL A 52 -4.64 0.36 3.42
CA VAL A 52 -5.39 -0.63 4.21
C VAL A 52 -4.46 -1.70 4.79
N ILE A 53 -3.38 -2.05 4.09
CA ILE A 53 -2.40 -3.06 4.52
C ILE A 53 -1.34 -2.46 5.45
N ASP A 54 -0.89 -1.24 5.15
CA ASP A 54 0.13 -0.51 5.90
C ASP A 54 -0.26 0.99 6.00
N PRO A 55 -1.07 1.35 7.01
CA PRO A 55 -1.57 2.72 7.18
C PRO A 55 -0.49 3.76 7.42
N LEU A 56 0.72 3.37 7.82
CA LEU A 56 1.81 4.28 8.18
C LEU A 56 2.82 4.46 7.04
N ARG A 57 2.54 3.89 5.85
CA ARG A 57 3.45 3.92 4.72
C ARG A 57 3.46 5.29 4.05
N GLU A 58 4.34 6.17 4.50
CA GLU A 58 4.49 7.56 4.02
C GLU A 58 4.66 7.65 2.48
N SER A 59 5.40 6.72 1.88
CA SER A 59 5.57 6.68 0.42
C SER A 59 4.23 6.54 -0.31
N THR A 60 3.31 5.73 0.22
CA THR A 60 1.97 5.54 -0.35
C THR A 60 1.09 6.77 -0.14
N HIS A 61 1.15 7.42 1.03
CA HIS A 61 0.45 8.71 1.25
C HIS A 61 0.86 9.75 0.21
N ARG A 62 2.17 9.95 0.01
CA ARG A 62 2.68 10.91 -0.99
C ARG A 62 2.27 10.55 -2.42
N HIS A 63 2.32 9.27 -2.78
CA HIS A 63 1.92 8.82 -4.12
C HIS A 63 0.42 9.02 -4.35
N LEU A 64 -0.42 8.72 -3.35
CA LEU A 64 -1.86 8.91 -3.40
C LEU A 64 -2.21 10.40 -3.54
N MET A 65 -1.56 11.29 -2.79
CA MET A 65 -1.72 12.73 -2.95
C MET A 65 -1.39 13.19 -4.38
N TRP A 66 -0.28 12.71 -4.94
CA TRP A 66 0.13 13.04 -6.31
C TRP A 66 -0.92 12.58 -7.33
N LEU A 67 -1.41 11.34 -7.21
CA LEU A 67 -2.45 10.78 -8.07
C LEU A 67 -3.78 11.53 -7.97
N LEU A 68 -4.20 11.89 -6.75
CA LEU A 68 -5.41 12.69 -6.51
C LEU A 68 -5.29 14.07 -7.15
N ALA A 69 -4.14 14.73 -6.99
CA ALA A 69 -3.88 16.01 -7.65
C ALA A 69 -3.90 15.90 -9.19
N ARG A 70 -3.31 14.84 -9.75
CA ARG A 70 -3.27 14.59 -11.21
C ARG A 70 -4.62 14.24 -11.81
N SER A 71 -5.50 13.61 -11.04
CA SER A 71 -6.88 13.31 -11.44
C SER A 71 -7.87 14.48 -11.24
N GLY A 72 -7.39 15.65 -10.79
CA GLY A 72 -8.23 16.83 -10.54
C GLY A 72 -8.90 16.85 -9.17
N GLN A 73 -8.69 15.82 -8.34
CA GLN A 73 -9.26 15.67 -7.00
C GLN A 73 -8.41 16.39 -5.94
N ARG A 74 -8.16 17.69 -6.15
CA ARG A 74 -7.24 18.48 -5.31
C ARG A 74 -7.67 18.54 -3.84
N GLN A 75 -8.97 18.60 -3.54
CA GLN A 75 -9.46 18.59 -2.15
C GLN A 75 -9.11 17.28 -1.45
N ALA A 76 -9.36 16.13 -2.08
CA ALA A 76 -8.98 14.83 -1.54
C ALA A 76 -7.46 14.69 -1.34
N ALA A 77 -6.64 15.30 -2.20
CA ALA A 77 -5.19 15.32 -2.02
C ALA A 77 -4.77 16.10 -0.74
N LEU A 78 -5.48 17.17 -0.39
CA LEU A 78 -5.24 17.94 0.84
C LEU A 78 -5.74 17.17 2.07
N GLU A 79 -6.93 16.59 2.01
CA GLU A 79 -7.45 15.73 3.08
C GLU A 79 -6.49 14.57 3.37
N GLN A 80 -5.82 14.02 2.34
CA GLN A 80 -4.84 12.96 2.51
C GLN A 80 -3.53 13.44 3.15
N TYR A 81 -3.16 14.72 3.02
CA TYR A 81 -2.00 15.32 3.69
C TYR A 81 -2.25 15.55 5.18
N GLU A 82 -3.49 15.82 5.55
CA GLU A 82 -3.89 16.11 6.93
C GLU A 82 -4.11 14.85 7.78
N LYS A 83 -4.19 13.67 7.14
CA LYS A 83 -4.25 12.36 7.78
C LYS A 83 -2.86 11.87 8.19
#